data_AF-A0A1B3SH45-F1
#
_entry.id   AF-A0A1B3SH45-F1
#
_cell.length_a   1.000
_cell.length_b   1.000
_cell.length_c   1.000
_cell.angle_alpha   90.00
_cell.angle_beta   90.00
_cell.angle_gamma   90.00
#
_symmetry.space_group_name_H-M   'P 1'
#
loop_
_entity.id
_entity.type
_entity.pdbx_description
1 polymer ?
#
loop_
_entity_poly.entity_id
_entity_poly.type
_entity_poly.pdbx_seq_one_letter_code
_entity_poly.pdbx_strand_id
1 'polypeptide(L)'
;LPLYHDMGLIGTVLQPMYMGAHSVVMSPWSFLQRPIRWLNTITKYRATTSGGPNFAYALCTRKVKPEQLASLDLSSWRVAFNGAEPVRAETLAEFADTFAPTGFRREAFYP
;
A
#
# COMPACT_ATOMS: atom_id res chain seq x y z
N LEU A 1 -4.69 -7.56 -0.77
CA LEU A 1 -6.04 -7.66 -0.17
C LEU A 1 -6.58 -9.06 -0.39
N PRO A 2 -7.43 -9.61 0.50
CA PRO A 2 -8.00 -10.93 0.28
C PRO A 2 -8.98 -10.94 -0.90
N LEU A 3 -8.88 -11.92 -1.80
CA LEU A 3 -9.70 -12.00 -3.02
C LEU A 3 -11.14 -12.46 -2.77
N TYR A 4 -11.48 -12.82 -1.52
CA TYR A 4 -12.86 -13.10 -1.10
C TYR A 4 -13.59 -11.84 -0.57
N HIS A 5 -12.93 -10.67 -0.60
CA HIS A 5 -13.55 -9.38 -0.33
C HIS A 5 -13.61 -8.53 -1.60
N ASP A 6 -14.56 -7.61 -1.64
CA ASP A 6 -14.84 -6.68 -2.75
C ASP A 6 -13.61 -5.87 -3.18
N MET A 7 -12.95 -5.16 -2.27
CA MET A 7 -11.77 -4.33 -2.58
C MET A 7 -10.62 -5.18 -3.14
N GLY A 8 -10.51 -6.45 -2.71
CA GLY A 8 -9.52 -7.38 -3.25
C GLY A 8 -9.88 -7.87 -4.64
N LEU A 9 -11.04 -8.48 -4.81
CA LEU A 9 -11.44 -9.07 -6.09
C LEU A 9 -11.69 -8.00 -7.15
N ILE A 10 -12.58 -7.05 -6.86
CA ILE A 10 -13.03 -6.06 -7.83
C ILE A 10 -11.91 -5.06 -8.08
N GLY A 11 -11.38 -4.43 -7.02
CA GLY A 11 -10.41 -3.34 -7.14
C GLY A 11 -9.02 -3.79 -7.61
N THR A 12 -8.53 -4.97 -7.18
CA THR A 12 -7.15 -5.39 -7.49
C THR A 12 -7.03 -6.45 -8.59
N VAL A 13 -8.11 -7.13 -8.98
CA VAL A 13 -8.05 -8.17 -10.04
C VAL A 13 -8.95 -7.84 -11.22
N LEU A 14 -10.25 -7.66 -11.00
CA LEU A 14 -11.20 -7.45 -12.11
C LEU A 14 -11.01 -6.10 -12.79
N GLN A 15 -10.80 -5.03 -12.02
CA GLN A 15 -10.60 -3.69 -12.59
C GLN A 15 -9.32 -3.60 -13.44
N PRO A 16 -8.13 -4.05 -12.99
CA PRO A 16 -6.94 -4.07 -13.85
C PRO A 16 -7.13 -4.92 -15.11
N MET A 17 -7.76 -6.10 -14.97
CA MET A 17 -8.05 -6.97 -16.12
C MET A 17 -8.95 -6.27 -17.15
N TYR A 18 -10.01 -5.59 -16.69
CA TYR A 18 -10.88 -4.80 -17.55
C TYR A 18 -10.14 -3.67 -18.28
N MET A 19 -9.20 -3.00 -17.60
CA MET A 19 -8.40 -1.92 -18.17
C MET A 19 -7.21 -2.40 -19.02
N GLY A 20 -6.96 -3.71 -19.11
CA GLY A 20 -5.75 -4.26 -19.73
C GLY A 20 -4.46 -3.90 -18.97
N ALA A 21 -4.56 -3.61 -17.68
CA ALA A 21 -3.46 -3.20 -16.81
C ALA A 21 -2.81 -4.41 -16.10
N HIS A 22 -1.53 -4.27 -15.77
CA HIS A 22 -0.79 -5.26 -14.99
C HIS A 22 -1.21 -5.23 -13.51
N SER A 23 -1.65 -6.37 -12.98
CA SER A 23 -1.91 -6.54 -11.54
C SER A 23 -0.88 -7.45 -10.89
N VAL A 24 -0.36 -7.02 -9.74
CA VAL A 24 0.54 -7.80 -8.90
C VAL A 24 -0.16 -8.09 -7.58
N VAL A 25 -0.36 -9.36 -7.30
CA VAL A 25 -1.05 -9.83 -6.09
C VAL A 25 -0.09 -10.59 -5.17
N MET A 26 -0.33 -10.47 -3.86
CA MET A 26 0.36 -11.26 -2.85
C MET A 26 -0.62 -11.77 -1.79
N SER A 27 -0.25 -12.86 -1.14
CA SER A 27 -1.01 -13.40 -0.01
C SER A 27 -1.12 -12.35 1.12
N PRO A 28 -2.33 -12.08 1.66
CA PRO A 28 -2.50 -11.22 2.83
C PRO A 28 -1.65 -11.69 4.03
N TRP A 29 -1.46 -13.01 4.16
CA TRP A 29 -0.60 -13.58 5.20
C TRP A 29 0.87 -13.18 5.02
N SER A 30 1.35 -13.13 3.77
CA SER A 30 2.71 -12.67 3.48
C SER A 30 2.93 -11.23 3.90
N PHE A 31 1.93 -10.36 3.74
CA PHE A 31 1.92 -8.99 4.23
C PHE A 31 1.91 -8.93 5.75
N LEU A 32 0.98 -9.63 6.41
CA LEU A 32 0.86 -9.63 7.87
C LEU A 32 2.15 -10.09 8.57
N GLN A 33 2.82 -11.10 8.02
CA GLN A 33 4.11 -11.57 8.53
C GLN A 33 5.23 -10.54 8.37
N ARG A 34 5.29 -9.85 7.22
CA ARG A 34 6.34 -8.88 6.88
C ARG A 34 5.75 -7.71 6.08
N PRO A 35 5.27 -6.65 6.76
CA PRO A 35 4.55 -5.55 6.11
C PRO A 35 5.34 -4.86 5.00
N ILE A 36 6.67 -4.78 5.15
CA ILE A 36 7.58 -4.23 4.15
C ILE A 36 7.46 -4.90 2.77
N ARG A 37 7.00 -6.16 2.68
CA ARG A 37 6.80 -6.84 1.38
C ARG A 37 5.84 -6.07 0.49
N TRP A 38 4.85 -5.39 1.08
CA TRP A 38 3.94 -4.53 0.32
C TRP A 38 4.69 -3.36 -0.33
N LEU A 39 5.47 -2.63 0.46
CA LEU A 39 6.26 -1.47 -0.01
C LEU A 39 7.35 -1.87 -1.01
N ASN A 40 8.01 -3.02 -0.79
CA ASN A 40 8.97 -3.59 -1.74
C ASN A 40 8.32 -3.97 -3.07
N THR A 41 7.07 -4.43 -3.04
CA THR A 41 6.33 -4.78 -4.25
C THR A 41 5.96 -3.53 -5.04
N ILE A 42 5.53 -2.47 -4.35
CA ILE A 42 5.31 -1.15 -4.97
C ILE A 42 6.60 -0.64 -5.62
N THR A 43 7.72 -0.69 -4.89
CA THR A 43 9.05 -0.30 -5.39
C THR A 43 9.45 -1.10 -6.63
N LYS A 44 9.43 -2.43 -6.54
CA LYS A 44 9.90 -3.35 -7.58
C LYS A 44 9.11 -3.20 -8.88
N TYR A 45 7.78 -3.12 -8.80
CA TYR A 45 6.91 -3.07 -9.96
C TYR A 45 6.51 -1.64 -10.35
N ARG A 46 7.06 -0.63 -9.66
CA ARG A 46 6.71 0.79 -9.81
C ARG A 46 5.19 1.00 -9.79
N ALA A 47 4.51 0.34 -8.85
CA ALA A 47 3.05 0.37 -8.79
C ALA A 47 2.54 1.81 -8.61
N THR A 48 1.51 2.17 -9.37
CA THR A 48 0.90 3.51 -9.30
C THR A 48 -0.34 3.54 -8.42
N THR A 49 -1.02 2.41 -8.28
CA THR A 49 -2.26 2.28 -7.53
C THR A 49 -2.17 1.06 -6.63
N SER A 50 -2.38 1.27 -5.32
CA SER A 50 -2.41 0.22 -4.32
C SER A 50 -3.02 0.78 -3.04
N GLY A 51 -3.55 -0.07 -2.16
CA GLY A 51 -4.12 0.40 -0.91
C GLY A 51 -4.66 -0.73 -0.06
N GLY A 52 -5.31 -0.36 1.03
CA GLY A 52 -5.90 -1.29 1.96
C GLY A 52 -6.53 -0.59 3.16
N PRO A 53 -6.97 -1.36 4.17
CA PRO A 53 -7.55 -0.81 5.39
C PRO A 53 -6.56 0.01 6.20
N ASN A 54 -7.10 0.88 7.06
CA ASN A 54 -6.32 1.83 7.85
C ASN A 54 -5.23 1.13 8.68
N PHE A 55 -5.50 -0.07 9.20
CA PHE A 55 -4.54 -0.87 9.95
C PHE A 55 -3.31 -1.25 9.11
N ALA A 56 -3.44 -1.39 7.78
CA ALA A 56 -2.33 -1.80 6.93
C ALA A 56 -1.24 -0.72 6.91
N TYR A 57 -1.65 0.55 6.84
CA TYR A 57 -0.76 1.71 6.96
C TYR A 57 -0.13 1.76 8.35
N ALA A 58 -0.93 1.68 9.41
CA ALA A 58 -0.42 1.66 10.79
C ALA A 58 0.58 0.50 11.04
N LEU A 59 0.30 -0.67 10.48
CA LEU A 59 1.16 -1.84 10.60
C LEU A 59 2.51 -1.63 9.92
N CYS A 60 2.54 -0.96 8.75
CA CYS A 60 3.78 -0.59 8.08
C CYS A 60 4.60 0.37 8.93
N THR A 61 4.00 1.48 9.37
CA THR A 61 4.65 2.48 10.24
C THR A 61 5.26 1.82 11.49
N ARG A 62 4.55 0.87 12.11
CA ARG A 62 5.00 0.19 13.33
C ARG A 62 6.11 -0.84 13.10
N LYS A 63 6.15 -1.51 11.95
CA LYS A 63 6.99 -2.72 11.75
C LYS A 63 8.15 -2.51 10.78
N VAL A 64 8.10 -1.52 9.91
CA VAL A 64 9.21 -1.21 9.01
C VAL A 64 10.26 -0.44 9.79
N LYS A 65 11.49 -0.94 9.82
CA LYS A 65 12.60 -0.30 10.53
C LYS A 65 13.25 0.78 9.66
N PRO A 66 13.84 1.83 10.27
CA PRO A 66 14.52 2.91 9.54
C PRO A 66 15.56 2.41 8.54
N GLU A 67 16.35 1.40 8.90
CA GLU A 67 17.40 0.84 8.02
C GLU A 67 16.83 0.25 6.71
N GLN A 68 15.55 -0.15 6.73
CA GLN A 68 14.92 -0.75 5.55
C GLN A 68 14.39 0.30 4.57
N LEU A 69 14.23 1.56 5.01
CA LEU A 69 13.72 2.64 4.16
C LEU A 69 14.65 2.93 2.97
N ALA A 70 15.96 2.73 3.15
CA ALA A 70 16.96 2.91 2.09
C ALA A 70 16.75 1.99 0.88
N SER A 71 15.97 0.92 1.02
CA SER A 71 15.65 -0.03 -0.05
C SER A 71 14.36 0.28 -0.82
N LEU A 72 13.64 1.35 -0.43
CA LEU A 72 12.32 1.67 -0.95
C LEU A 72 12.36 2.89 -1.89
N ASP A 73 11.64 2.79 -3.00
CA ASP A 73 11.26 3.91 -3.87
C ASP A 73 9.73 3.87 -4.07
N LEU A 74 9.03 4.73 -3.33
CA LEU A 74 7.58 4.87 -3.36
C LEU A 74 7.12 6.05 -4.24
N SER A 75 8.03 6.67 -5.01
CA SER A 75 7.71 7.82 -5.89
C SER A 75 6.69 7.50 -6.99
N SER A 76 6.58 6.22 -7.39
CA SER A 76 5.60 5.78 -8.38
C SER A 76 4.17 5.77 -7.85
N TRP A 77 3.97 5.70 -6.52
CA TRP A 77 2.66 5.53 -5.92
C TRP A 77 1.85 6.83 -6.03
N ARG A 78 0.78 6.79 -6.83
CA ARG A 78 -0.09 7.95 -7.13
C ARG A 78 -1.44 7.86 -6.43
N VAL A 79 -1.95 6.65 -6.23
CA VAL A 79 -3.22 6.40 -5.54
C VAL A 79 -2.99 5.35 -4.44
N ALA A 80 -2.94 5.83 -3.20
CA ALA A 80 -2.83 5.10 -1.95
C ALA A 80 -4.18 5.07 -1.24
N PHE A 81 -5.08 4.18 -1.69
CA PHE A 81 -6.45 4.16 -1.17
C PHE A 81 -6.53 3.58 0.26
N ASN A 82 -7.37 4.17 1.10
CA ASN A 82 -7.64 3.71 2.47
C ASN A 82 -9.15 3.51 2.66
N GLY A 83 -9.59 2.33 3.07
CA GLY A 83 -11.02 2.00 3.18
C GLY A 83 -11.29 0.64 3.80
N ALA A 84 -12.54 0.18 3.79
CA ALA A 84 -13.04 -1.02 4.50
C ALA A 84 -13.03 -0.95 6.04
N GLU A 85 -12.55 0.15 6.63
CA GLU A 85 -12.69 0.46 8.06
C GLU A 85 -12.59 1.99 8.26
N PRO A 86 -12.94 2.53 9.45
CA PRO A 86 -12.81 3.96 9.73
C PRO A 86 -11.40 4.49 9.45
N VAL A 87 -11.30 5.48 8.57
CA VAL A 87 -10.05 6.12 8.20
C VAL A 87 -9.61 7.08 9.30
N ARG A 88 -8.36 6.95 9.76
CA ARG A 88 -7.80 7.79 10.83
C ARG A 88 -6.74 8.73 10.26
N ALA A 89 -6.97 10.03 10.41
CA ALA A 89 -6.06 11.05 9.92
C ALA A 89 -4.66 10.92 10.53
N GLU A 90 -4.56 10.53 11.80
CA GLU A 90 -3.28 10.35 12.50
C GLU A 90 -2.46 9.22 11.85
N THR A 91 -3.10 8.10 11.51
CA THR A 91 -2.44 6.97 10.85
C THR A 91 -1.85 7.38 9.50
N LEU A 92 -2.59 8.16 8.72
CA LEU A 92 -2.12 8.65 7.43
C LEU A 92 -0.97 9.67 7.59
N ALA A 93 -1.06 10.55 8.58
CA ALA A 93 0.01 11.50 8.88
C ALA A 93 1.31 10.80 9.27
N GLU A 94 1.24 9.87 10.24
CA GLU A 94 2.41 9.09 10.68
C GLU A 94 3.04 8.28 9.56
N PHE A 95 2.21 7.68 8.69
CA PHE A 95 2.71 6.96 7.51
C PHE A 95 3.40 7.91 6.53
N ALA A 96 2.79 9.05 6.18
CA ALA A 96 3.41 10.01 5.27
C ALA A 96 4.76 10.48 5.80
N ASP A 97 4.84 10.85 7.08
CA ASP A 97 6.08 11.37 7.67
C ASP A 97 7.17 10.28 7.73
N THR A 98 6.80 9.05 8.09
CA THR A 98 7.74 7.92 8.18
C THR A 98 8.30 7.53 6.81
N PHE A 99 7.47 7.56 5.76
CA PHE A 99 7.86 7.08 4.43
C PHE A 99 8.21 8.22 3.46
N ALA A 100 8.15 9.50 3.86
CA ALA A 100 8.56 10.63 3.05
C ALA A 100 9.97 10.48 2.44
N PRO A 101 11.01 9.99 3.16
CA PRO A 101 12.35 9.80 2.58
C PRO A 101 12.41 8.80 1.42
N THR A 102 11.40 7.94 1.28
CA THR A 102 11.31 6.93 0.20
C THR A 102 10.67 7.49 -1.07
N GLY A 103 10.35 8.79 -1.11
CA GLY A 103 9.65 9.44 -2.22
C GLY A 103 8.12 9.30 -2.17
N PHE A 104 7.56 8.77 -1.08
CA PHE A 104 6.11 8.75 -0.87
C PHE A 104 5.59 10.19 -0.76
N ARG A 105 4.50 10.48 -1.48
CA ARG A 105 3.84 11.79 -1.52
C ARG A 105 2.54 11.73 -0.74
N ARG A 106 2.32 12.66 0.19
CA ARG A 106 1.11 12.71 1.02
C ARG A 106 -0.16 12.84 0.16
N GLU A 107 -0.05 13.52 -0.97
CA GLU A 107 -1.12 13.74 -1.95
C GLU A 107 -1.55 12.44 -2.65
N ALA A 108 -0.78 11.35 -2.51
CA ALA A 108 -1.16 10.06 -3.05
C ALA A 108 -2.31 9.42 -2.26
N PHE A 109 -2.56 9.82 -1.01
CA PHE A 109 -3.65 9.25 -0.23
C PHE A 109 -5.01 9.47 -0.88
N TYR A 110 -5.81 8.42 -0.91
CA TYR A 110 -7.19 8.42 -1.37
C TYR A 110 -8.07 7.82 -0.26
N PRO A 111 -8.35 8.60 0.80
CA PRO A 111 -9.11 8.15 1.98
C PRO A 111 -10.62 8.00 1.70
#